data_AF-A0A3C1CF30-F1
#
_entry.id   AF-A0A3C1CF30-F1
#
_cell.length_a   1.000
_cell.length_b   1.000
_cell.length_c   1.000
_cell.angle_alpha   90.00
_cell.angle_beta   90.00
_cell.angle_gamma   90.00
#
_symmetry.space_group_name_H-M   'P 1'
#
loop_
_entity.id
_entity.type
_entity.pdbx_description
1 polymer ?
#
loop_
_entity_poly.entity_id
_entity_poly.type
_entity_poly.pdbx_seq_one_letter_code
_entity_poly.pdbx_strand_id
1 'polypeptide(L)'
;MLPDHLVRTRSWNGLRPGDAVEIAGPAARGATWRFQAHVRNTKNGAESVEVVGGGPGEHHVRSFRPDQVFPLGGLRRGAPSLADAPQLPLA
;
A
#
# COMPACT_ATOMS: atom_id res chain seq x y z
N MET A 1 2.89 -13.78 -14.40
CA MET A 1 1.48 -14.20 -14.25
C MET A 1 1.26 -14.49 -12.78
N LEU A 2 0.26 -13.86 -12.16
CA LEU A 2 -0.12 -14.23 -10.80
C LEU A 2 -0.88 -15.57 -10.84
N PRO A 3 -0.86 -16.37 -9.76
CA PRO A 3 -1.80 -17.46 -9.59
C PRO A 3 -3.25 -17.01 -9.81
N ASP A 4 -4.07 -17.91 -10.36
CA ASP A 4 -5.50 -17.71 -10.69
C ASP A 4 -6.35 -17.12 -9.56
N HIS A 5 -6.01 -17.45 -8.32
CA HIS A 5 -6.70 -17.02 -7.11
C HIS A 5 -6.18 -15.70 -6.53
N LEU A 6 -5.19 -15.05 -7.16
CA LEU A 6 -4.73 -13.74 -6.77
C LEU A 6 -5.29 -12.69 -7.74
N VAL A 7 -6.20 -11.87 -7.23
CA VAL A 7 -6.76 -10.74 -7.97
C VAL A 7 -5.97 -9.50 -7.62
N ARG A 8 -5.37 -8.88 -8.64
CA ARG A 8 -4.58 -7.64 -8.50
C ARG A 8 -5.33 -6.47 -9.10
N THR A 9 -5.64 -5.46 -8.28
CA THR A 9 -6.36 -4.25 -8.68
C THR A 9 -5.44 -3.03 -8.59
N ARG A 10 -5.56 -2.12 -9.56
CA ARG A 10 -4.80 -0.85 -9.61
C ARG A 10 -5.53 0.30 -8.93
N SER A 11 -6.45 0.01 -8.03
CA SER A 11 -7.17 1.03 -7.27
C SER A 11 -7.61 0.42 -5.95
N TRP A 12 -7.38 1.13 -4.85
CA TRP A 12 -7.73 0.66 -3.52
C TRP A 12 -7.87 1.82 -2.56
N ASN A 13 -9.03 1.94 -1.91
CA ASN A 13 -9.30 2.90 -0.85
C ASN A 13 -8.89 4.36 -1.16
N GLY A 14 -9.16 4.79 -2.38
CA GLY A 14 -8.82 6.12 -2.89
C GLY A 14 -7.46 6.23 -3.59
N LEU A 15 -6.61 5.20 -3.50
CA LEU A 15 -5.28 5.20 -4.12
C LEU A 15 -5.30 4.72 -5.58
N ARG A 16 -4.37 5.27 -6.36
CA ARG A 16 -3.97 4.88 -7.72
C ARG A 16 -2.45 4.71 -7.78
N PRO A 17 -1.92 3.95 -8.77
CA PRO A 17 -0.49 3.74 -8.91
C PRO A 17 0.27 5.07 -8.99
N GLY A 18 1.29 5.23 -8.14
CA GLY A 18 2.07 6.46 -8.02
C GLY A 18 1.72 7.32 -6.81
N ASP A 19 0.55 7.13 -6.19
CA ASP A 19 0.15 7.89 -5.00
C ASP A 19 1.08 7.60 -3.83
N ALA A 20 1.54 8.65 -3.16
CA ALA A 20 2.45 8.53 -2.02
C ALA A 20 1.71 7.94 -0.80
N VAL A 21 2.35 6.99 -0.12
CA VAL A 21 1.82 6.35 1.08
C VAL A 21 2.89 6.27 2.16
N GLU A 22 2.46 6.24 3.42
CA GLU A 22 3.31 5.88 4.54
C GLU A 22 3.10 4.41 4.91
N ILE A 23 4.18 3.73 5.28
CA ILE A 23 4.15 2.33 5.68
C ILE A 23 4.62 2.20 7.13
N ALA A 24 3.79 1.58 7.96
CA ALA A 24 4.13 1.30 9.35
C ALA A 24 5.12 0.13 9.47
N GLY A 25 6.12 0.29 10.33
CA GLY A 25 7.02 -0.77 10.76
C GLY A 25 8.49 -0.59 10.34
N PRO A 26 9.40 -1.40 10.89
CA PRO A 26 10.85 -1.21 10.75
C PRO A 26 11.34 -1.29 9.30
N ALA A 27 10.74 -2.18 8.50
CA ALA A 27 11.11 -2.42 7.10
C ALA A 27 10.85 -1.23 6.17
N ALA A 28 10.13 -0.21 6.63
CA ALA A 28 9.77 0.98 5.86
C ALA A 28 10.50 2.26 6.33
N ARG A 29 11.25 2.20 7.45
CA ARG A 29 11.87 3.38 8.04
C ARG A 29 12.93 3.97 7.10
N GLY A 30 12.81 5.26 6.79
CA GLY A 30 13.77 5.97 5.93
C GLY A 30 13.58 5.74 4.43
N ALA A 31 12.59 4.95 4.02
CA ALA A 31 12.23 4.74 2.62
C ALA A 31 11.04 5.61 2.21
N THR A 32 10.93 5.87 0.91
CA THR A 32 9.72 6.48 0.32
C THR A 32 8.98 5.42 -0.48
N TRP A 33 7.65 5.43 -0.40
CA TRP A 33 6.80 4.41 -1.02
C TRP A 33 5.67 5.07 -1.79
N ARG A 34 5.37 4.49 -2.96
CA ARG A 34 4.20 4.82 -3.76
C ARG A 34 3.34 3.59 -3.93
N PHE A 35 2.03 3.74 -3.84
CA PHE A 35 1.08 2.67 -4.12
C PHE A 35 1.29 2.14 -5.53
N GLN A 36 1.16 0.82 -5.70
CA GLN A 36 1.28 0.16 -6.98
C GLN A 36 0.04 -0.71 -7.29
N ALA A 37 -0.43 -1.50 -6.32
CA ALA A 37 -1.63 -2.30 -6.46
C ALA A 37 -2.15 -2.83 -5.11
N HIS A 38 -3.40 -3.25 -5.08
CA HIS A 38 -3.95 -4.12 -4.04
C HIS A 38 -4.07 -5.54 -4.59
N VAL A 39 -3.75 -6.53 -3.78
CA VAL A 39 -3.79 -7.94 -4.14
C VAL A 39 -4.66 -8.66 -3.11
N ARG A 40 -5.70 -9.34 -3.60
CA ARG A 40 -6.58 -10.20 -2.79
C ARG A 40 -6.46 -11.64 -3.22
N ASN A 41 -6.20 -12.52 -2.25
CA ASN A 41 -6.30 -13.96 -2.41
C ASN A 41 -7.77 -14.38 -2.25
N THR A 42 -8.39 -14.84 -3.33
CA THR A 42 -9.81 -15.23 -3.34
C THR A 42 -10.08 -16.56 -2.66
N LYS A 43 -9.06 -17.39 -2.40
CA LYS A 43 -9.21 -18.68 -1.68
C LYS A 43 -9.35 -18.51 -0.18
N ASN A 44 -8.59 -17.59 0.41
CA ASN A 44 -8.53 -17.43 1.87
C ASN A 44 -8.82 -16.00 2.36
N GLY A 45 -9.09 -15.06 1.46
CA GLY A 45 -9.37 -13.67 1.79
C GLY A 45 -8.15 -12.86 2.22
N ALA A 46 -6.93 -13.42 2.18
CA ALA A 46 -5.74 -12.68 2.53
C ALA A 46 -5.51 -11.53 1.56
N GLU A 47 -5.13 -10.37 2.10
CA GLU A 47 -4.91 -9.15 1.33
C GLU A 47 -3.50 -8.62 1.55
N SER A 48 -2.97 -7.97 0.52
CA SER A 48 -1.73 -7.20 0.61
C SER A 48 -1.78 -6.00 -0.31
N VAL A 49 -1.00 -4.98 0.04
CA VAL A 49 -0.81 -3.78 -0.76
C VAL A 49 0.62 -3.81 -1.30
N GLU A 50 0.74 -3.81 -2.61
CA GLU A 50 2.01 -3.62 -3.30
C GLU A 50 2.34 -2.14 -3.37
N VAL A 51 3.56 -1.83 -2.98
CA VAL A 51 4.16 -0.51 -3.11
C VAL A 51 5.48 -0.60 -3.84
N VAL A 52 5.89 0.52 -4.41
CA VAL A 52 7.17 0.67 -5.09
C VAL A 52 7.97 1.82 -4.50
N GLY A 53 9.26 1.60 -4.28
CA GLY A 53 10.16 2.58 -3.68
C GLY A 53 11.30 1.93 -2.91
N GLY A 54 11.83 2.62 -1.92
CA GLY A 54 13.01 2.18 -1.17
C GLY A 54 13.80 3.34 -0.59
N GLY A 55 15.03 3.05 -0.17
CA GLY A 55 15.99 4.07 0.23
C GLY A 55 16.44 4.95 -0.96
N PRO A 56 17.32 5.94 -0.71
CA PRO A 56 17.84 6.81 -1.76
C PRO A 56 18.50 6.00 -2.89
N GLY A 57 17.99 6.14 -4.12
CA GLY A 57 18.49 5.43 -5.30
C GLY A 57 17.95 4.00 -5.48
N GLU A 58 17.14 3.50 -4.53
CA GLU A 58 16.54 2.17 -4.62
C GLU A 58 15.13 2.21 -5.23
N HIS A 59 14.79 1.15 -5.97
CA HIS A 59 13.46 0.97 -6.53
C HIS A 59 13.02 -0.50 -6.46
N HIS A 60 12.35 -0.86 -5.36
CA HIS A 60 11.94 -2.22 -5.04
C HIS A 60 10.42 -2.28 -4.96
N VAL A 61 9.84 -3.40 -5.42
CA VAL A 61 8.45 -3.72 -5.14
C VAL A 61 8.39 -4.49 -3.83
N ARG A 62 7.52 -4.05 -2.91
CA ARG A 62 7.27 -4.73 -1.64
C ARG A 62 5.78 -4.86 -1.39
N SER A 63 5.40 -5.87 -0.62
CA SER A 63 4.02 -6.10 -0.19
C SER A 63 3.90 -5.91 1.31
N PHE A 64 2.90 -5.15 1.74
CA PHE A 64 2.57 -4.92 3.15
C PHE A 64 1.13 -5.31 3.43
N ARG A 65 0.80 -5.55 4.71
CA ARG A 65 -0.59 -5.76 5.08
C ARG A 65 -1.39 -4.46 4.94
N PRO A 66 -2.71 -4.53 4.64
CA PRO A 66 -3.55 -3.33 4.51
C PRO A 66 -3.50 -2.39 5.71
N ASP A 67 -3.46 -2.91 6.93
CA ASP A 67 -3.40 -2.16 8.20
C ASP A 67 -2.06 -1.42 8.41
N GLN A 68 -1.05 -1.73 7.61
CA GLN A 68 0.25 -1.06 7.64
C GLN A 68 0.33 0.12 6.67
N VAL A 69 -0.70 0.37 5.85
CA VAL A 69 -0.68 1.40 4.81
C VAL A 69 -1.49 2.61 5.23
N PHE A 70 -0.83 3.76 5.27
CA PHE A 70 -1.38 5.02 5.76
C PHE A 70 -1.32 6.09 4.66
N PRO A 71 -2.21 7.08 4.69
CA PRO A 71 -2.05 8.26 3.85
C PRO A 71 -0.73 8.97 4.20
N LEU A 72 -0.19 9.72 3.24
CA LEU A 72 1.02 10.52 3.48
C LEU A 72 0.81 11.48 4.68
N GLY A 73 1.74 11.47 5.63
CA GLY A 73 1.64 12.21 6.90
C GLY A 73 0.70 11.58 7.94
N GLY A 74 0.05 10.46 7.63
CA GLY A 74 -0.96 9.81 8.47
C GLY A 74 -0.38 9.27 9.77
N LEU A 75 0.79 8.63 9.74
CA LEU A 75 1.41 8.04 10.94
C LEU A 75 1.72 9.11 11.99
N ARG A 76 2.26 10.25 11.55
CA ARG A 76 2.58 11.38 12.46
C ARG A 76 1.35 12.06 13.02
N ARG A 77 0.24 12.04 12.29
CA ARG A 77 -1.03 12.68 12.69
C ARG A 77 -1.94 11.74 13.48
N GLY A 78 -1.53 10.49 13.72
CA GLY A 78 -2.38 9.48 14.35
C GLY A 78 -3.61 9.14 13.51
N ALA A 79 -3.53 9.31 12.18
CA ALA A 79 -4.61 8.94 11.29
C ALA A 79 -4.74 7.40 11.25
N PRO A 80 -5.96 6.87 11.06
CA PRO A 80 -6.17 5.45 10.82
C PRO A 80 -5.47 4.98 9.54
N SER A 81 -5.32 3.66 9.42
CA SER A 81 -4.86 3.04 8.18
C SER A 81 -5.86 3.30 7.06
N LEU A 82 -5.43 3.21 5.81
CA LEU A 82 -6.33 3.30 4.66
C LEU A 82 -7.29 2.11 4.58
N ALA A 83 -6.98 0.99 5.26
CA ALA A 83 -7.91 -0.12 5.39
C ALA A 83 -9.11 0.23 6.28
N ASP A 84 -8.88 0.99 7.36
CA ASP A 84 -9.92 1.37 8.32
C ASP A 84 -10.67 2.66 7.91
N ALA A 85 -9.98 3.58 7.23
CA ALA A 85 -10.57 4.82 6.72
C ALA A 85 -10.15 5.06 5.27
N PRO A 86 -10.92 4.53 4.30
CA PRO A 86 -10.71 4.83 2.90
C PRO A 86 -10.81 6.34 2.63
N GLN A 87 -9.92 6.86 1.79
CA GLN A 87 -9.97 8.26 1.36
C GLN A 87 -10.67 8.39 0.01
N LEU A 88 -11.13 9.61 -0.29
CA LEU A 88 -11.55 9.95 -1.63
C LEU A 88 -10.34 9.94 -2.58
N PRO A 89 -10.51 9.55 -3.86
CA PRO A 89 -9.43 9.66 -4.83
C PRO A 89 -8.86 11.07 -4.88
N LEU A 90 -7.52 11.18 -4.84
CA LEU A 90 -6.83 12.43 -5.11
C LEU A 90 -6.98 12.70 -6.62
N ALA A 91 -7.61 13.83 -6.96
CA ALA A 91 -7.92 14.22 -8.34
C ALA A 91 -6.67 14.59 -9.14
#